data_AF-A0A6G5ADW6-F1
#
_entry.id   AF-A0A6G5ADW6-F1
#
_cell.length_a   1.000
_cell.length_b   1.000
_cell.length_c   1.000
_cell.angle_alpha   90.00
_cell.angle_beta   90.00
_cell.angle_gamma   90.00
#
_symmetry.space_group_name_H-M   'P 1'
#
loop_
_entity.id
_entity.type
_entity.pdbx_description
1 polymer ?
#
loop_
_entity_poly.entity_id
_entity_poly.type
_entity_poly.pdbx_seq_one_letter_code
_entity_poly.pdbx_strand_id
1 'polypeptide(L)'
;RYLSLASEEDLTEEYIEERNALTKKLREVLVPKTKNGKPITGPELAGLLQVLVDAANEGSLADVPSRWSAFVDRLMHSAEDDCFQIYISDMNSLLEKHDNGPIHDDLLMAQHTEAKNMTFTLLRQLLHGLPDAVSTASHQLTKKLDNDLALRREMNSKRIKLFCTRVQNECLLDAEGRLKSIPLPTTSAALESITSRYIDSVLEAFAKQYQHFLPEEGIANYTNLLMRSLKFLVDSIQLKNEKAMDNLFEKLHRQSQR
;
A
#
# COMPACT_ATOMS: atom_id res chain seq x y z
N ARG A 1 17.21 -62.85 -2.34
CA ARG A 1 15.90 -62.26 -1.95
C ARG A 1 15.62 -62.49 -0.45
N TYR A 2 16.62 -62.25 0.43
CA TYR A 2 16.52 -62.57 1.87
C TYR A 2 17.22 -61.56 2.81
N LEU A 3 18.07 -60.66 2.31
CA LEU A 3 18.77 -59.67 3.15
C LEU A 3 17.84 -58.60 3.77
N SER A 4 16.67 -58.36 3.19
CA SER A 4 15.69 -57.38 3.69
C SER A 4 14.81 -57.92 4.82
N LEU A 5 14.95 -59.19 5.20
CA LEU A 5 14.21 -59.87 6.27
C LEU A 5 15.12 -60.31 7.43
N ALA A 6 16.43 -60.10 7.32
CA ALA A 6 17.38 -60.42 8.37
C ALA A 6 17.24 -59.44 9.53
N SER A 7 17.07 -59.99 10.73
CA SER A 7 17.09 -59.27 11.99
C SER A 7 18.52 -59.10 12.49
N GLU A 8 18.75 -58.22 13.46
CA GLU A 8 20.09 -57.96 13.99
C GLU A 8 20.70 -59.19 14.67
N GLU A 9 19.85 -60.11 15.13
CA GLU A 9 20.20 -61.39 15.74
C GLU A 9 20.68 -62.43 14.71
N ASP A 10 20.38 -62.22 13.42
CA ASP A 10 20.80 -63.10 12.32
C ASP A 10 22.22 -62.76 11.81
N LEU A 11 22.85 -61.71 12.36
CA LEU A 11 24.18 -61.25 11.99
C LEU A 11 25.25 -61.90 12.87
N THR A 12 26.41 -62.21 12.29
CA THR A 12 27.56 -62.67 13.07
C THR A 12 28.12 -61.55 13.94
N GLU A 13 28.64 -61.90 15.12
CA GLU A 13 29.24 -60.93 16.06
C GLU A 13 30.34 -60.09 15.37
N GLU A 14 31.20 -60.73 14.58
CA GLU A 14 32.25 -60.06 13.80
C GLU A 14 31.68 -59.01 12.83
N TYR A 15 30.59 -59.31 12.12
CA TYR A 15 29.96 -58.36 11.20
C TYR A 15 29.33 -57.16 11.95
N ILE A 16 28.71 -57.41 13.11
CA ILE A 16 28.15 -56.35 13.95
C ILE A 16 29.27 -55.42 14.43
N GLU A 17 30.39 -55.98 14.89
CA GLU A 17 31.56 -55.22 15.33
C GLU A 17 32.14 -54.36 14.20
N GLU A 18 32.36 -54.92 13.01
CA GLU A 18 32.88 -54.20 11.85
C GLU A 18 31.94 -53.09 11.38
N ARG A 19 30.63 -53.36 11.31
CA ARG A 19 29.60 -52.38 10.93
C ARG A 19 29.55 -51.22 11.94
N ASN A 20 29.61 -51.53 13.23
CA ASN A 20 29.59 -50.53 14.29
C ASN A 20 30.88 -49.70 14.27
N ALA A 21 32.03 -50.34 14.05
CA ALA A 21 33.32 -49.66 13.87
C ALA A 21 33.29 -48.72 12.65
N LEU A 22 32.73 -49.16 11.52
CA LEU A 22 32.56 -48.32 10.32
C LEU A 22 31.62 -47.15 10.58
N THR A 23 30.50 -47.38 11.26
CA THR A 23 29.52 -46.32 11.60
C THR A 23 30.15 -45.28 12.52
N LYS A 24 30.93 -45.72 13.52
CA LYS A 24 31.68 -44.85 14.41
C LYS A 24 32.72 -44.03 13.64
N LYS A 25 33.50 -44.69 12.78
CA LYS A 25 34.50 -44.04 11.91
C LYS A 25 33.87 -43.00 10.99
N LEU A 26 32.73 -43.30 10.37
CA LEU A 26 32.02 -42.34 9.53
C LEU A 26 31.58 -41.11 10.33
N ARG A 27 31.03 -41.29 11.54
CA ARG A 27 30.64 -40.17 12.40
C ARG A 27 31.82 -39.31 12.86
N GLU A 28 32.97 -39.93 13.11
CA GLU A 28 34.18 -39.22 13.55
C GLU A 28 34.88 -38.47 12.40
N VAL A 29 34.78 -38.97 11.16
CA VAL A 29 35.54 -38.45 10.01
C VAL A 29 34.71 -37.54 9.11
N LEU A 30 33.38 -37.63 9.12
CA LEU A 30 32.53 -36.83 8.24
C LEU A 30 32.57 -35.34 8.61
N VAL A 31 33.12 -34.54 7.70
CA VAL A 31 33.10 -33.08 7.76
C VAL A 31 31.99 -32.57 6.83
N PRO A 32 31.16 -31.59 7.25
CA PRO A 32 30.17 -30.98 6.38
C PRO A 32 30.81 -30.46 5.09
N LYS A 33 30.20 -30.75 3.94
CA LYS A 33 30.65 -30.15 2.67
C LYS A 33 30.49 -28.64 2.75
N THR A 34 31.52 -27.90 2.38
CA THR A 34 31.51 -26.44 2.40
C THR A 34 31.64 -25.85 1.00
N LYS A 35 31.00 -24.70 0.79
CA LYS A 35 31.17 -23.81 -0.35
C LYS A 35 31.54 -22.44 0.20
N ASN A 36 32.67 -21.88 -0.24
CA ASN A 36 33.19 -20.59 0.25
C ASN A 36 33.27 -20.50 1.78
N GLY A 37 33.67 -21.59 2.44
CA GLY A 37 33.81 -21.64 3.91
C GLY A 37 32.50 -21.81 4.70
N LYS A 38 31.34 -21.87 4.05
CA LYS A 38 30.04 -22.15 4.68
C LYS A 38 29.56 -23.56 4.35
N PRO A 39 28.94 -24.30 5.30
CA PRO A 39 28.31 -25.58 5.00
C PRO A 39 27.23 -25.46 3.92
N ILE A 40 27.22 -26.39 2.97
CA ILE A 40 26.20 -26.47 1.92
C ILE A 40 24.90 -26.99 2.54
N THR A 41 23.80 -26.31 2.28
CA THR A 41 22.46 -26.71 2.75
C THR A 41 21.83 -27.77 1.84
N GLY A 42 20.82 -28.48 2.35
CA GLY A 42 20.07 -29.47 1.56
C GLY A 42 19.50 -28.91 0.24
N PRO A 43 18.82 -27.74 0.25
CA PRO A 43 18.34 -27.10 -0.97
C PRO A 43 19.45 -26.73 -1.97
N GLU A 44 20.56 -26.18 -1.48
CA GLU A 44 21.73 -25.88 -2.33
C GLU A 44 22.30 -27.14 -2.98
N LEU A 45 22.39 -28.23 -2.22
CA LEU A 45 22.87 -29.50 -2.73
C LEU A 45 21.91 -30.08 -3.77
N ALA A 46 20.60 -30.03 -3.53
CA ALA A 46 19.59 -30.51 -4.48
C ALA A 46 19.63 -29.72 -5.80
N GLY A 47 19.71 -28.38 -5.73
CA GLY A 47 19.85 -27.55 -6.91
C GLY A 47 21.15 -27.81 -7.66
N LEU A 48 22.27 -28.00 -6.94
CA LEU A 48 23.55 -28.35 -7.55
C LEU A 48 23.47 -29.71 -8.27
N LEU A 49 22.82 -30.71 -7.65
CA LEU A 49 22.62 -32.03 -8.25
C LEU A 49 21.77 -31.94 -9.52
N GLN A 50 20.70 -31.14 -9.52
CA GLN A 50 19.90 -30.92 -10.72
C GLN A 50 20.75 -30.34 -11.87
N VAL A 51 21.53 -29.29 -11.58
CA VAL A 51 22.43 -28.67 -12.57
C VAL A 51 23.46 -29.66 -13.11
N LEU A 52 24.01 -30.52 -12.24
CA LEU A 52 24.98 -31.55 -12.63
C LEU A 52 24.36 -32.62 -13.53
N VAL A 53 23.14 -33.07 -13.22
CA VAL A 53 22.40 -34.05 -14.03
C VAL A 53 22.09 -33.46 -15.41
N ASP A 54 21.61 -32.21 -15.47
CA ASP A 54 21.30 -31.54 -16.73
C ASP A 54 22.56 -31.35 -17.59
N ALA A 55 23.67 -30.91 -16.98
CA ALA A 55 24.94 -30.76 -17.67
C ALA A 55 25.53 -32.09 -18.16
N ALA A 56 25.36 -33.18 -17.39
CA ALA A 56 25.77 -34.52 -17.79
C ALA A 56 24.96 -35.05 -18.97
N ASN A 57 23.64 -34.85 -18.96
CA ASN A 57 22.73 -35.25 -20.04
C ASN A 57 23.02 -34.50 -21.35
N GLU A 58 23.45 -33.24 -21.25
CA GLU A 58 23.78 -32.40 -22.41
C GLU A 58 25.25 -32.48 -22.84
N GLY A 59 26.08 -33.25 -22.11
CA GLY A 59 27.50 -33.43 -22.43
C GLY A 59 28.38 -32.20 -22.16
N SER A 60 27.92 -31.22 -21.38
CA SER A 60 28.64 -29.97 -21.11
C SER A 60 28.89 -29.72 -19.62
N LEU A 61 29.68 -30.60 -19.00
CA LEU A 61 30.09 -30.47 -17.60
C LEU A 61 30.99 -29.24 -17.33
N ALA A 62 31.60 -28.67 -18.37
CA ALA A 62 32.41 -27.45 -18.25
C ALA A 62 31.56 -26.22 -17.89
N ASP A 63 30.26 -26.22 -18.24
CA ASP A 63 29.35 -25.08 -18.04
C ASP A 63 28.59 -25.13 -16.70
N VAL A 64 28.90 -26.06 -15.81
CA VAL A 64 28.20 -26.22 -14.52
C VAL A 64 28.18 -24.94 -13.67
N PRO A 65 29.29 -24.17 -13.54
CA PRO A 65 29.27 -22.93 -12.76
C PRO A 65 28.29 -21.88 -13.31
N SER A 66 28.23 -21.71 -14.63
CA SER A 66 27.34 -20.73 -15.28
C SER A 66 25.87 -21.18 -15.25
N ARG A 67 25.62 -22.49 -15.36
CA ARG A 67 24.27 -23.05 -15.19
C ARG A 67 23.75 -22.91 -13.77
N TRP A 68 24.61 -23.08 -12.77
CA TRP A 68 24.26 -22.84 -11.37
C TRP A 68 23.88 -21.37 -11.13
N SER A 69 24.69 -20.42 -11.60
CA SER A 69 24.34 -19.00 -11.46
C SER A 69 23.01 -18.67 -12.16
N ALA A 70 22.81 -19.15 -13.39
CA ALA A 70 21.56 -18.93 -14.12
C ALA A 70 20.34 -19.61 -13.46
N PHE A 71 20.54 -20.73 -12.76
CA PHE A 71 19.48 -21.36 -11.97
C PHE A 71 19.11 -20.50 -10.76
N VAL A 72 20.09 -20.06 -9.98
CA VAL A 72 19.87 -19.20 -8.81
C VAL A 72 19.23 -17.88 -9.23
N ASP A 73 19.70 -17.26 -10.31
CA ASP A 73 19.14 -16.03 -10.84
C ASP A 73 17.66 -16.20 -11.22
N ARG A 74 17.30 -17.29 -11.92
CA ARG A 74 15.89 -17.57 -12.28
C ARG A 74 15.02 -17.78 -11.04
N LEU A 75 15.52 -18.53 -10.06
CA LEU A 75 14.80 -18.77 -8.81
C LEU A 75 14.58 -17.46 -8.04
N MET A 76 15.59 -16.60 -7.98
CA MET A 76 15.49 -15.27 -7.37
C MET A 76 14.43 -14.41 -8.07
N HIS A 77 14.48 -14.29 -9.40
CA HIS A 77 13.52 -13.48 -10.15
C HIS A 77 12.09 -13.98 -9.95
N SER A 78 11.87 -15.30 -10.00
CA SER A 78 10.55 -15.89 -9.72
C SER A 78 10.08 -15.56 -8.31
N ALA A 79 10.94 -15.75 -7.31
CA ALA A 79 10.59 -15.48 -5.91
C ALA A 79 10.28 -14.00 -5.66
N GLU A 80 11.03 -13.08 -6.28
CA GLU A 80 10.75 -11.65 -6.21
C GLU A 80 9.40 -11.29 -6.81
N ASP A 81 9.07 -11.83 -7.98
CA ASP A 81 7.82 -11.51 -8.67
C ASP A 81 6.62 -12.07 -7.90
N ASP A 82 6.68 -13.31 -7.41
CA ASP A 82 5.63 -13.92 -6.57
C ASP A 82 5.40 -13.10 -5.29
N CYS A 83 6.49 -12.71 -4.62
CA CYS A 83 6.44 -11.88 -3.43
C CYS A 83 5.82 -10.51 -3.72
N PHE A 84 6.22 -9.89 -4.84
CA PHE A 84 5.67 -8.58 -5.23
C PHE A 84 4.18 -8.66 -5.55
N GLN A 85 3.70 -9.72 -6.19
CA GLN A 85 2.26 -9.90 -6.46
C GLN A 85 1.43 -10.00 -5.19
N ILE A 86 1.92 -10.69 -4.16
CA ILE A 86 1.25 -10.76 -2.85
C ILE A 86 1.16 -9.38 -2.21
N TYR A 87 2.27 -8.62 -2.21
CA TYR A 87 2.25 -7.25 -1.73
C TYR A 87 1.21 -6.39 -2.47
N ILE A 88 1.17 -6.46 -3.80
CA ILE A 88 0.22 -5.71 -4.61
C ILE A 88 -1.23 -6.11 -4.29
N SER A 89 -1.49 -7.40 -4.13
CA SER A 89 -2.81 -7.92 -3.75
C SER A 89 -3.27 -7.37 -2.40
N ASP A 90 -2.41 -7.41 -1.39
CA ASP A 90 -2.71 -6.87 -0.06
C ASP A 90 -3.00 -5.36 -0.11
N MET A 91 -2.15 -4.60 -0.80
CA MET A 91 -2.33 -3.16 -0.95
C MET A 91 -3.58 -2.79 -1.76
N ASN A 92 -3.98 -3.63 -2.73
CA ASN A 92 -5.22 -3.43 -3.48
C ASN A 92 -6.45 -3.77 -2.64
N SER A 93 -6.38 -4.77 -1.76
CA SER A 93 -7.47 -5.10 -0.84
C SER A 93 -7.85 -3.91 0.05
N LEU A 94 -6.88 -3.09 0.44
CA LEU A 94 -7.12 -1.85 1.19
C LEU A 94 -7.90 -0.83 0.33
N LEU A 95 -7.51 -0.64 -0.93
CA LEU A 95 -8.22 0.27 -1.84
C LEU A 95 -9.66 -0.17 -2.06
N GLU A 96 -9.90 -1.46 -2.23
CA GLU A 96 -11.24 -2.02 -2.42
C GLU A 96 -12.12 -1.83 -1.18
N LYS A 97 -11.58 -2.04 0.03
CA LYS A 97 -12.31 -1.77 1.30
C LYS A 97 -12.74 -0.31 1.47
N HIS A 98 -12.09 0.61 0.77
CA HIS A 98 -12.38 2.04 0.79
C HIS A 98 -13.10 2.52 -0.49
N ASP A 99 -13.71 1.63 -1.26
CA ASP A 99 -14.42 1.94 -2.52
C ASP A 99 -13.56 2.74 -3.52
N ASN A 100 -12.25 2.46 -3.55
CA ASN A 100 -11.25 3.21 -4.33
C ASN A 100 -11.16 4.71 -4.00
N GLY A 101 -11.65 5.09 -2.81
CA GLY A 101 -11.64 6.45 -2.29
C GLY A 101 -10.32 6.86 -1.63
N PRO A 102 -10.30 8.04 -1.01
CA PRO A 102 -9.18 8.52 -0.22
C PRO A 102 -8.93 7.65 1.01
N ILE A 103 -7.65 7.42 1.33
CA ILE A 103 -7.21 6.65 2.50
C ILE A 103 -6.35 7.55 3.38
N HIS A 104 -6.48 7.45 4.70
CA HIS A 104 -5.60 8.14 5.64
C HIS A 104 -4.15 7.63 5.50
N ASP A 105 -3.16 8.52 5.52
CA ASP A 105 -1.76 8.15 5.30
C ASP A 105 -1.26 7.13 6.35
N ASP A 106 -1.64 7.30 7.62
CA ASP A 106 -1.30 6.33 8.68
C ASP A 106 -1.80 4.91 8.39
N LEU A 107 -3.03 4.78 7.87
CA LEU A 107 -3.60 3.48 7.54
C LEU A 107 -2.89 2.85 6.34
N LEU A 108 -2.57 3.68 5.33
CA LEU A 108 -1.79 3.26 4.17
C LEU A 108 -0.38 2.78 4.57
N MET A 109 0.28 3.49 5.48
CA MET A 109 1.60 3.15 6.00
C MET A 109 1.58 1.90 6.88
N ALA A 110 0.54 1.73 7.70
CA ALA A 110 0.34 0.52 8.49
C ALA A 110 0.19 -0.72 7.59
N GLN A 111 -0.68 -0.65 6.59
CA GLN A 111 -0.87 -1.73 5.61
C GLN A 111 0.42 -2.02 4.84
N HIS A 112 1.13 -0.98 4.39
CA HIS A 112 2.43 -1.16 3.71
C HIS A 112 3.41 -1.94 4.60
N THR A 113 3.51 -1.58 5.88
CA THR A 113 4.42 -2.23 6.82
C THR A 113 4.07 -3.70 7.02
N GLU A 114 2.78 -4.01 7.17
CA GLU A 114 2.29 -5.38 7.30
C GLU A 114 2.58 -6.22 6.04
N ALA A 115 2.17 -5.72 4.88
CA ALA A 115 2.37 -6.39 3.60
C ALA A 115 3.85 -6.59 3.29
N LYS A 116 4.70 -5.60 3.60
CA LYS A 116 6.17 -5.68 3.45
C LYS A 116 6.75 -6.78 4.32
N ASN A 117 6.32 -6.91 5.58
CA ASN A 117 6.79 -7.96 6.48
C ASN A 117 6.38 -9.36 6.02
N MET A 118 5.15 -9.52 5.54
CA MET A 118 4.66 -10.78 4.98
C MET A 118 5.46 -11.18 3.74
N THR A 119 5.69 -10.22 2.84
CA THR A 119 6.49 -10.37 1.62
C THR A 119 7.90 -10.86 1.93
N PHE A 120 8.61 -10.22 2.88
CA PHE A 120 9.97 -10.65 3.24
C PHE A 120 10.02 -11.98 3.97
N THR A 121 8.97 -12.33 4.72
CA THR A 121 8.85 -13.67 5.32
C THR A 121 8.77 -14.73 4.22
N LEU A 122 7.94 -14.51 3.21
CA LEU A 122 7.81 -15.43 2.08
C LEU A 122 9.10 -15.53 1.26
N LEU A 123 9.76 -14.39 0.98
CA LEU A 123 11.02 -14.39 0.23
C LEU A 123 12.08 -15.29 0.89
N ARG A 124 12.19 -15.21 2.22
CA ARG A 124 13.11 -16.07 3.00
C ARG A 124 12.74 -17.55 2.94
N GLN A 125 11.46 -17.87 2.82
CA GLN A 125 10.98 -19.24 2.66
C GLN A 125 11.26 -19.78 1.24
N LEU A 126 11.00 -18.98 0.20
CA LEU A 126 11.22 -19.37 -1.19
C LEU A 126 12.70 -19.57 -1.53
N LEU A 127 13.56 -18.74 -0.94
CA LEU A 127 15.02 -18.80 -1.14
C LEU A 127 15.73 -19.47 0.04
N HIS A 128 15.04 -20.35 0.76
CA HIS A 128 15.60 -21.04 1.91
C HIS A 128 16.87 -21.82 1.53
N GLY A 129 17.92 -21.62 2.32
CA GLY A 129 19.23 -22.23 2.06
C GLY A 129 20.12 -21.45 1.09
N LEU A 130 19.67 -20.34 0.49
CA LEU A 130 20.44 -19.51 -0.44
C LEU A 130 20.66 -18.09 0.12
N PRO A 131 21.56 -17.89 1.10
CA PRO A 131 21.68 -16.62 1.83
C PRO A 131 22.10 -15.44 0.94
N ASP A 132 22.99 -15.66 -0.02
CA ASP A 132 23.46 -14.61 -0.93
C ASP A 132 22.34 -14.18 -1.90
N ALA A 133 21.51 -15.15 -2.31
CA ALA A 133 20.32 -14.91 -3.13
C ALA A 133 19.26 -14.11 -2.36
N VAL A 134 18.98 -14.50 -1.11
CA VAL A 134 18.07 -13.77 -0.20
C VAL A 134 18.51 -12.31 -0.06
N SER A 135 19.81 -12.06 0.19
CA SER A 135 20.33 -10.71 0.36
C SER A 135 20.12 -9.85 -0.90
N THR A 136 20.45 -10.41 -2.06
CA THR A 136 20.34 -9.70 -3.34
C THR A 136 18.88 -9.43 -3.69
N ALA A 137 18.03 -10.45 -3.62
CA ALA A 137 16.61 -10.35 -3.91
C ALA A 137 15.90 -9.39 -2.94
N SER A 138 16.30 -9.38 -1.66
CA SER A 138 15.72 -8.46 -0.68
C SER A 138 15.98 -6.99 -1.03
N HIS A 139 17.17 -6.69 -1.54
CA HIS A 139 17.53 -5.33 -1.95
C HIS A 139 16.71 -4.88 -3.17
N GLN A 140 16.59 -5.75 -4.19
CA GLN A 140 15.81 -5.48 -5.39
C GLN A 140 14.31 -5.32 -5.08
N LEU A 141 13.77 -6.22 -4.26
CA LEU A 141 12.38 -6.17 -3.82
C LEU A 141 12.09 -4.92 -3.01
N THR A 142 12.98 -4.52 -2.09
CA THR A 142 12.83 -3.26 -1.33
C THR A 142 12.63 -2.07 -2.27
N LYS A 143 13.47 -1.96 -3.31
CA LYS A 143 13.36 -0.88 -4.30
C LYS A 143 12.03 -0.94 -5.06
N LYS A 144 11.55 -2.13 -5.45
CA LYS A 144 10.24 -2.31 -6.11
C LYS A 144 9.09 -1.85 -5.20
N LEU A 145 9.12 -2.29 -3.93
CA LEU A 145 8.09 -1.95 -2.94
C LEU A 145 8.04 -0.45 -2.62
N ASP A 146 9.20 0.17 -2.45
CA ASP A 146 9.28 1.59 -2.12
C ASP A 146 8.81 2.47 -3.30
N ASN A 147 9.13 2.08 -4.54
CA ASN A 147 8.61 2.74 -5.75
C ASN A 147 7.09 2.62 -5.87
N ASP A 148 6.54 1.43 -5.63
CA ASP A 148 5.09 1.22 -5.67
C ASP A 148 4.37 2.01 -4.56
N LEU A 149 4.93 2.05 -3.34
CA LEU A 149 4.40 2.86 -2.25
C LEU A 149 4.38 4.34 -2.63
N ALA A 150 5.45 4.87 -3.21
CA ALA A 150 5.53 6.26 -3.63
C ALA A 150 4.41 6.60 -4.65
N LEU A 151 4.21 5.73 -5.65
CA LEU A 151 3.14 5.88 -6.63
C LEU A 151 1.75 5.84 -5.97
N ARG A 152 1.53 4.91 -5.03
CA ARG A 152 0.26 4.81 -4.30
C ARG A 152 -0.02 6.04 -3.46
N ARG A 153 0.98 6.59 -2.77
CA ARG A 153 0.85 7.84 -2.00
C ARG A 153 0.52 9.03 -2.90
N GLU A 154 1.18 9.13 -4.06
CA GLU A 154 0.87 10.17 -5.04
C GLU A 154 -0.58 10.06 -5.56
N MET A 155 -1.00 8.84 -5.91
CA MET A 155 -2.36 8.59 -6.37
C MET A 155 -3.40 8.85 -5.27
N ASN A 156 -3.09 8.50 -4.01
CA ASN A 156 -3.94 8.80 -2.87
C ASN A 156 -4.09 10.31 -2.64
N SER A 157 -2.99 11.07 -2.73
CA SER A 157 -3.02 12.54 -2.67
C SER A 157 -3.91 13.17 -3.75
N LYS A 158 -3.84 12.65 -4.99
CA LYS A 158 -4.74 13.07 -6.07
C LYS A 158 -6.21 12.73 -5.76
N ARG A 159 -6.50 11.55 -5.21
CA ARG A 159 -7.85 11.15 -4.78
C ARG A 159 -8.40 12.07 -3.69
N ILE A 160 -7.59 12.37 -2.66
CA ILE A 160 -7.94 13.32 -1.59
C ILE A 160 -8.32 14.66 -2.21
N LYS A 161 -7.47 15.22 -3.08
CA LYS A 161 -7.74 16.51 -3.72
C LYS A 161 -9.04 16.50 -4.53
N LEU A 162 -9.27 15.47 -5.35
CA LEU A 162 -10.49 15.33 -6.14
C LEU A 162 -11.73 15.21 -5.24
N PHE A 163 -11.64 14.42 -4.18
CA PHE A 163 -12.72 14.25 -3.21
C PHE A 163 -13.04 15.59 -2.54
N CYS A 164 -12.04 16.33 -2.07
CA CYS A 164 -12.22 17.64 -1.45
C CYS A 164 -12.87 18.64 -2.41
N THR A 165 -12.39 18.72 -3.66
CA THR A 165 -12.99 19.61 -4.68
C THR A 165 -14.44 19.23 -4.99
N ARG A 166 -14.76 17.93 -5.07
CA ARG A 166 -16.13 17.48 -5.31
C ARG A 166 -17.08 17.92 -4.19
N VAL A 167 -16.74 17.60 -2.94
CA VAL A 167 -17.56 17.96 -1.78
C VAL A 167 -17.66 19.49 -1.63
N GLN A 168 -16.56 20.22 -1.89
CA GLN A 168 -16.59 21.69 -1.90
C GLN A 168 -17.60 22.22 -2.93
N ASN A 169 -17.61 21.68 -4.15
CA ASN A 169 -18.55 22.09 -5.19
C ASN A 169 -19.99 21.74 -4.83
N GLU A 170 -20.24 20.57 -4.25
CA GLU A 170 -21.57 20.17 -3.74
C GLU A 170 -22.06 21.16 -2.68
N CYS A 171 -21.23 21.49 -1.69
CA CYS A 171 -21.55 22.50 -0.67
C CYS A 171 -21.82 23.89 -1.27
N LEU A 172 -21.07 24.30 -2.30
CA LEU A 172 -21.27 25.59 -2.96
C LEU A 172 -22.57 25.65 -3.75
N LEU A 173 -22.95 24.56 -4.44
CA LEU A 173 -24.21 24.47 -5.16
C LEU A 173 -25.41 24.53 -4.21
N ASP A 174 -25.34 23.77 -3.11
CA ASP A 174 -26.36 23.80 -2.06
C ASP A 174 -26.47 25.19 -1.44
N ALA A 175 -25.34 25.82 -1.12
CA ALA A 175 -25.29 27.17 -0.59
C ALA A 175 -25.86 28.20 -1.55
N GLU A 176 -25.52 28.13 -2.83
CA GLU A 176 -26.06 29.03 -3.85
C GLU A 176 -27.58 28.89 -3.97
N GLY A 177 -28.11 27.65 -3.97
CA GLY A 177 -29.55 27.39 -3.97
C GLY A 177 -30.25 27.98 -2.75
N ARG A 178 -29.68 27.76 -1.55
CA ARG A 178 -30.22 28.27 -0.28
C ARG A 178 -30.20 29.79 -0.23
N LEU A 179 -29.12 30.42 -0.67
CA LEU A 179 -28.98 31.87 -0.67
C LEU A 179 -29.95 32.52 -1.67
N LYS A 180 -30.12 31.96 -2.88
CA LYS A 180 -31.11 32.45 -3.87
C LYS A 180 -32.55 32.38 -3.37
N SER A 181 -32.86 31.48 -2.44
CA SER A 181 -34.21 31.35 -1.87
C SER A 181 -34.56 32.41 -0.81
N ILE A 182 -33.58 33.23 -0.39
CA ILE A 182 -33.82 34.30 0.58
C ILE A 182 -34.73 35.36 -0.06
N PRO A 183 -35.86 35.72 0.56
CA PRO A 183 -36.71 36.77 0.03
C PRO A 183 -36.01 38.13 0.13
N LEU A 184 -35.91 38.81 -1.02
CA LEU A 184 -35.39 40.17 -1.14
C LEU A 184 -36.53 41.11 -1.57
N PRO A 185 -36.55 42.37 -1.11
CA PRO A 185 -35.58 42.99 -0.22
C PRO A 185 -35.78 42.62 1.26
N THR A 186 -34.68 42.57 2.02
CA THR A 186 -34.66 42.36 3.48
C THR A 186 -33.69 43.33 4.15
N THR A 187 -33.76 43.48 5.48
CA THR A 187 -32.83 44.35 6.22
C THR A 187 -31.42 43.77 6.20
N SER A 188 -30.39 44.62 6.10
CA SER A 188 -29.00 44.18 6.08
C SER A 188 -28.62 43.35 7.31
N ALA A 189 -29.12 43.73 8.49
CA ALA A 189 -28.89 42.99 9.73
C ALA A 189 -29.55 41.59 9.72
N ALA A 190 -30.75 41.45 9.15
CA ALA A 190 -31.40 40.15 9.02
C ALA A 190 -30.66 39.26 8.00
N LEU A 191 -30.25 39.85 6.87
CA LEU A 191 -29.48 39.15 5.85
C LEU A 191 -28.16 38.61 6.43
N GLU A 192 -27.39 39.46 7.10
CA GLU A 192 -26.11 39.10 7.71
C GLU A 192 -26.27 37.99 8.77
N SER A 193 -27.29 38.08 9.63
CA SER A 193 -27.56 37.05 10.63
C SER A 193 -27.89 35.69 9.99
N ILE A 194 -28.69 35.68 8.92
CA ILE A 194 -29.06 34.46 8.20
C ILE A 194 -27.85 33.87 7.49
N THR A 195 -27.07 34.68 6.78
CA THR A 195 -25.92 34.21 6.01
C THR A 195 -24.79 33.71 6.90
N SER A 196 -24.45 34.42 7.98
CA SER A 196 -23.36 34.02 8.88
C SER A 196 -23.68 32.71 9.59
N ARG A 197 -24.90 32.56 10.14
CA ARG A 197 -25.33 31.31 10.79
C ARG A 197 -25.30 30.11 9.84
N TYR A 198 -25.71 30.33 8.59
CA TYR A 198 -25.69 29.28 7.58
C TYR A 198 -24.27 28.90 7.17
N ILE A 199 -23.39 29.88 6.96
CA ILE A 199 -21.96 29.64 6.66
C ILE A 199 -21.32 28.81 7.78
N ASP A 200 -21.51 29.21 9.04
CA ASP A 200 -20.91 28.50 10.19
C ASP A 200 -21.37 27.04 10.22
N SER A 201 -22.67 26.79 9.99
CA SER A 201 -23.22 25.43 9.91
C SER A 201 -22.64 24.61 8.76
N VAL A 202 -22.43 25.22 7.58
CA VAL A 202 -21.84 24.53 6.42
C VAL A 202 -20.38 24.21 6.68
N LEU A 203 -19.60 25.15 7.24
CA LEU A 203 -18.20 24.94 7.56
C LEU A 203 -18.00 23.84 8.62
N GLU A 204 -18.86 23.81 9.64
CA GLU A 204 -18.82 22.77 10.67
C GLU A 204 -19.16 21.38 10.08
N ALA A 205 -20.20 21.29 9.26
CA ALA A 205 -20.59 20.05 8.59
C ALA A 205 -19.49 19.56 7.63
N PHE A 206 -18.89 20.49 6.87
CA PHE A 206 -17.78 20.23 5.97
C PHE A 206 -16.59 19.65 6.74
N ALA A 207 -16.12 20.32 7.80
CA ALA A 207 -14.99 19.87 8.61
C ALA A 207 -15.19 18.47 9.21
N LYS A 208 -16.41 18.15 9.69
CA LYS A 208 -16.74 16.82 10.23
C LYS A 208 -16.62 15.70 9.20
N GLN A 209 -16.90 15.96 7.93
CA GLN A 209 -16.76 14.95 6.87
C GLN A 209 -15.30 14.56 6.63
N TYR A 210 -14.34 15.45 6.89
CA TYR A 210 -12.91 15.23 6.61
C TYR A 210 -12.10 14.62 7.76
N GLN A 211 -12.63 14.63 9.00
CA GLN A 211 -11.92 14.16 10.19
C GLN A 211 -11.36 12.73 10.08
N HIS A 212 -11.92 11.90 9.22
CA HIS A 212 -11.58 10.48 9.11
C HIS A 212 -10.41 10.19 8.16
N PHE A 213 -10.00 11.13 7.30
CA PHE A 213 -8.97 10.88 6.29
C PHE A 213 -8.00 12.04 6.02
N LEU A 214 -8.17 13.19 6.70
CA LEU A 214 -7.25 14.31 6.64
C LEU A 214 -6.74 14.70 8.03
N PRO A 215 -5.46 15.11 8.15
CA PRO A 215 -4.96 15.75 9.36
C PRO A 215 -5.59 17.14 9.54
N GLU A 216 -5.57 17.67 10.77
CA GLU A 216 -6.20 18.95 11.13
C GLU A 216 -5.76 20.11 10.22
N GLU A 217 -4.47 20.19 9.88
CA GLU A 217 -3.93 21.20 8.95
C GLU A 217 -4.56 21.13 7.56
N GLY A 218 -4.77 19.90 7.05
CA GLY A 218 -5.44 19.66 5.77
C GLY A 218 -6.89 20.11 5.80
N ILE A 219 -7.60 19.78 6.88
CA ILE A 219 -8.99 20.21 7.09
C ILE A 219 -9.08 21.74 7.11
N ALA A 220 -8.20 22.41 7.85
CA ALA A 220 -8.16 23.86 7.94
C ALA A 220 -7.96 24.52 6.55
N ASN A 221 -7.06 23.97 5.73
CA ASN A 221 -6.81 24.49 4.38
C ASN A 221 -8.04 24.44 3.49
N TYR A 222 -8.72 23.28 3.41
CA TYR A 222 -9.93 23.13 2.59
C TYR A 222 -11.11 23.93 3.16
N THR A 223 -11.25 23.99 4.49
CA THR A 223 -12.30 24.78 5.16
C THR A 223 -12.11 26.27 4.87
N ASN A 224 -10.88 26.78 4.90
CA ASN A 224 -10.56 28.16 4.56
C ASN A 224 -10.85 28.49 3.09
N LEU A 225 -10.58 27.55 2.17
CA LEU A 225 -10.92 27.70 0.76
C LEU A 225 -12.45 27.78 0.57
N LEU A 226 -13.20 26.88 1.20
CA LEU A 226 -14.67 26.92 1.17
C LEU A 226 -15.22 28.22 1.75
N MET A 227 -14.71 28.67 2.90
CA MET A 227 -15.11 29.93 3.52
C MET A 227 -14.94 31.12 2.56
N ARG A 228 -13.82 31.21 1.83
CA ARG A 228 -13.60 32.26 0.84
C ARG A 228 -14.64 32.20 -0.29
N SER A 229 -14.91 31.00 -0.81
CA SER A 229 -15.92 30.81 -1.85
C SER A 229 -17.34 31.17 -1.37
N LEU A 230 -17.70 30.82 -0.14
CA LEU A 230 -18.99 31.16 0.46
C LEU A 230 -19.15 32.67 0.67
N LYS A 231 -18.07 33.37 1.07
CA LYS A 231 -18.10 34.84 1.21
C LYS A 231 -18.42 35.52 -0.11
N PHE A 232 -17.84 35.09 -1.23
CA PHE A 232 -18.18 35.64 -2.55
C PHE A 232 -19.67 35.45 -2.92
N LEU A 233 -20.28 34.33 -2.53
CA LEU A 233 -21.72 34.11 -2.74
C LEU A 233 -22.57 35.06 -1.87
N VAL A 234 -22.15 35.30 -0.63
CA VAL A 234 -22.81 36.25 0.27
C VAL A 234 -22.70 37.68 -0.28
N ASP A 235 -21.52 38.12 -0.70
CA ASP A 235 -21.32 39.46 -1.28
C ASP A 235 -22.22 39.67 -2.51
N SER A 236 -22.37 38.63 -3.34
CA SER A 236 -23.28 38.66 -4.50
C SER A 236 -24.75 38.86 -4.11
N ILE A 237 -25.19 38.21 -3.02
CA ILE A 237 -26.55 38.32 -2.50
C ILE A 237 -26.76 39.69 -1.83
N GLN A 238 -25.78 40.18 -1.09
CA GLN A 238 -25.81 41.51 -0.49
C GLN A 238 -25.99 42.59 -1.56
N LEU A 239 -25.21 42.53 -2.64
CA LEU A 239 -25.35 43.46 -3.77
C LEU A 239 -26.74 43.38 -4.45
N LYS A 240 -27.33 42.18 -4.55
CA LYS A 240 -28.70 42.02 -5.05
C LYS A 240 -29.73 42.62 -4.10
N ASN A 241 -29.52 42.48 -2.79
CA ASN A 241 -30.40 43.04 -1.78
C ASN A 241 -30.35 44.57 -1.77
N GLU A 242 -29.16 45.17 -1.87
CA GLU A 242 -28.97 46.63 -1.99
C GLU A 242 -29.76 47.19 -3.17
N LYS A 243 -29.57 46.60 -4.37
CA LYS A 243 -30.34 46.99 -5.56
C LYS A 243 -31.85 46.83 -5.37
N ALA A 244 -32.30 45.79 -4.67
CA ALA A 244 -33.71 45.58 -4.41
C ALA A 244 -34.28 46.62 -3.41
N MET A 245 -33.50 47.00 -2.40
CA MET A 245 -33.84 48.05 -1.43
C MET A 245 -33.92 49.42 -2.12
N ASP A 246 -32.94 49.77 -2.95
CA ASP A 246 -32.93 51.04 -3.70
C ASP A 246 -34.17 51.17 -4.59
N ASN A 247 -34.51 50.11 -5.33
CA ASN A 247 -35.73 50.05 -6.14
C ASN A 247 -37.01 50.19 -5.32
N LEU A 248 -37.03 49.67 -4.09
CA LEU A 248 -38.16 49.81 -3.18
C LEU A 248 -38.30 51.25 -2.69
N PHE A 249 -37.20 51.89 -2.29
CA PHE A 249 -37.18 53.28 -1.87
C PHE A 249 -37.58 54.23 -3.00
N GLU A 250 -37.09 54.01 -4.23
CA GLU A 250 -37.51 54.79 -5.39
C GLU A 250 -39.02 54.68 -5.65
N LYS A 251 -39.59 53.47 -5.55
CA LYS A 251 -41.04 53.26 -5.73
C LYS A 251 -41.86 53.99 -4.66
N LEU A 252 -41.43 53.91 -3.41
CA LEU A 252 -42.10 54.60 -2.30
C LEU A 252 -42.04 56.13 -2.47
N HIS A 253 -40.89 56.66 -2.91
CA HIS A 253 -40.73 58.09 -3.16
C HIS A 253 -41.62 58.59 -4.31
N ARG A 254 -41.76 57.80 -5.38
CA ARG A 254 -42.68 58.13 -6.50
C ARG A 254 -44.15 58.04 -6.10
N GLN A 255 -44.50 57.18 -5.14
CA GLN A 255 -45.87 57.07 -4.60
C GLN A 255 -46.21 58.23 -3.65
N SER A 256 -45.25 58.77 -2.90
CA SER A 256 -45.50 59.92 -2.01
C SER A 256 -45.61 61.27 -2.76
N GLN A 257 -45.23 61.31 -4.03
CA GLN A 257 -45.31 62.51 -4.89
C GLN A 257 -46.57 62.57 -5.77
N ARG A 258 -47.43 61.55 -5.71
CA ARG A 258 -48.75 61.51 -6.34
C ARG A 258 -49.84 61.71 -5.29
#